data_AF-A0A3D3ZRS5-F1
#
_entry.id   AF-A0A3D3ZRS5-F1
#
_cell.length_a   1.000
_cell.length_b   1.000
_cell.length_c   1.000
_cell.angle_alpha   90.00
_cell.angle_beta   90.00
_cell.angle_gamma   90.00
#
_symmetry.space_group_name_H-M   'P 1'
#
loop_
_entity.id
_entity.type
_entity.pdbx_description
1 polymer ?
#
loop_
_entity_poly.entity_id
_entity_poly.type
_entity_poly.pdbx_seq_one_letter_code
_entity_poly.pdbx_strand_id
1 'polypeptide(L)'
;MSKLAGFLVGAGVAAVAVWGFKTWRHVSDEDLLMAALTDHCLPYVLTAEAPFADMGRPIGVYDNVEVDDRLTGGGAKIVIDARFVASWGEIIEPPLRICRLDGRPLGAYTQAFEIEPDDFHDQITTAVQPLGDLQLDQDRTDIDDGVDDLYQTLGWFEGDMPLAQGNRVVMSVVQSQVSNVIVIRDLAN
;
A
#
# COMPACT_ATOMS: atom_id res chain seq x y z
N MET A 1 35.96 -40.16 13.31
CA MET A 1 35.41 -39.42 12.15
C MET A 1 33.87 -39.38 12.09
N SER A 2 33.12 -40.32 12.67
CA SER A 2 31.63 -40.35 12.58
C SER A 2 30.90 -39.17 13.25
N LYS A 3 31.43 -38.61 14.34
CA LYS A 3 30.81 -37.47 15.04
C LYS A 3 30.77 -36.18 14.23
N LEU A 4 31.78 -35.95 13.38
CA LEU A 4 31.87 -34.79 12.48
C LEU A 4 30.86 -34.90 11.33
N ALA A 5 30.68 -36.11 10.79
CA ALA A 5 29.67 -36.38 9.77
C ALA A 5 28.24 -36.23 10.31
N GLY A 6 27.97 -36.73 11.52
CA GLY A 6 26.66 -36.54 12.17
C GLY A 6 26.33 -35.08 12.47
N PHE A 7 27.33 -34.27 12.84
CA PHE A 7 27.16 -32.83 13.06
C PHE A 7 26.89 -32.07 11.75
N LEU A 8 27.64 -32.37 10.69
CA LEU A 8 27.46 -31.73 9.38
C LEU A 8 26.10 -32.07 8.74
N VAL A 9 25.65 -33.32 8.86
CA VAL A 9 24.33 -33.74 8.37
C VAL A 9 23.21 -33.10 9.20
N GLY A 10 23.36 -33.04 10.53
CA GLY A 10 22.40 -32.35 11.40
C GLY A 10 22.29 -30.85 11.13
N ALA A 11 23.42 -30.18 10.91
CA ALA A 11 23.47 -28.76 10.55
C ALA A 11 22.87 -28.49 9.16
N GLY A 12 23.12 -29.38 8.18
CA GLY A 12 22.54 -29.28 6.85
C GLY A 12 21.01 -29.42 6.85
N VAL A 13 20.48 -30.41 7.56
CA VAL A 13 19.02 -30.61 7.70
C VAL A 13 18.37 -29.44 8.44
N ALA A 14 19.01 -28.93 9.50
CA ALA A 14 18.53 -27.76 10.21
C ALA A 14 18.54 -26.50 9.35
N ALA A 15 19.57 -26.28 8.52
CA ALA A 15 19.64 -25.13 7.61
C ALA A 15 18.53 -25.17 6.56
N VAL A 16 18.24 -26.34 5.99
CA VAL A 16 17.13 -26.51 5.02
C VAL A 16 15.77 -26.31 5.71
N ALA A 17 15.59 -26.80 6.94
CA ALA A 17 14.36 -26.61 7.70
C ALA A 17 14.14 -25.13 8.08
N VAL A 18 15.20 -24.43 8.51
CA VAL A 18 15.14 -22.99 8.80
C VAL A 18 14.89 -22.19 7.53
N TRP A 19 15.53 -22.55 6.41
CA TRP A 19 15.27 -21.91 5.12
C TRP A 19 13.82 -22.15 4.68
N GLY A 20 13.34 -23.40 4.66
CA GLY A 20 11.95 -23.72 4.31
C GLY A 20 10.92 -23.04 5.23
N PHE A 21 11.19 -22.96 6.54
CA PHE A 21 10.33 -22.24 7.48
C PHE A 21 10.38 -20.72 7.28
N LYS A 22 11.56 -20.16 6.96
CA LYS A 22 11.74 -18.74 6.67
C LYS A 22 11.02 -18.37 5.37
N THR A 23 11.16 -19.15 4.31
CA THR A 23 10.46 -18.95 3.03
C THR A 23 8.95 -19.09 3.19
N TRP A 24 8.48 -20.05 3.99
CA TRP A 24 7.05 -20.25 4.25
C TRP A 24 6.40 -19.13 5.10
N ARG A 25 7.19 -18.41 5.90
CA ARG A 25 6.73 -17.26 6.72
C ARG A 25 7.04 -15.90 6.08
N HIS A 26 7.74 -15.86 4.95
CA HIS A 26 8.07 -14.60 4.29
C HIS A 26 6.83 -14.10 3.57
N VAL A 27 6.19 -13.08 4.12
CA VAL A 27 5.17 -12.29 3.42
C VAL A 27 5.94 -11.25 2.61
N SER A 28 5.74 -11.23 1.29
CA SER A 28 6.41 -10.27 0.43
C SER A 28 5.85 -8.85 0.64
N ASP A 29 6.58 -7.84 0.22
CA ASP A 29 6.07 -6.47 0.24
C ASP A 29 4.86 -6.29 -0.70
N GLU A 30 4.82 -7.03 -1.80
CA GLU A 30 3.70 -7.10 -2.71
C GLU A 30 2.46 -7.72 -2.03
N ASP A 31 2.62 -8.81 -1.29
CA ASP A 31 1.53 -9.41 -0.50
C ASP A 31 0.99 -8.41 0.55
N LEU A 32 1.88 -7.66 1.19
CA LEU A 32 1.51 -6.64 2.17
C LEU A 32 0.80 -5.44 1.53
N LEU A 33 1.26 -4.99 0.36
CA LEU A 33 0.60 -3.95 -0.43
C LEU A 33 -0.80 -4.40 -0.85
N MET A 34 -0.91 -5.61 -1.38
CA MET A 34 -2.19 -6.19 -1.80
C MET A 34 -3.14 -6.33 -0.62
N ALA A 35 -2.69 -6.89 0.52
CA ALA A 35 -3.52 -6.98 1.72
C ALA A 35 -3.95 -5.60 2.25
N ALA A 36 -3.05 -4.60 2.24
CA ALA A 36 -3.40 -3.23 2.62
C ALA A 36 -4.49 -2.64 1.72
N LEU A 37 -4.46 -2.96 0.43
CA LEU A 37 -5.46 -2.52 -0.54
C LEU A 37 -6.78 -3.30 -0.39
N THR A 38 -6.75 -4.64 -0.48
CA THR A 38 -7.94 -5.50 -0.60
C THR A 38 -8.62 -5.80 0.73
N ASP A 39 -7.86 -5.91 1.82
CA ASP A 39 -8.40 -6.36 3.10
C ASP A 39 -8.67 -5.19 4.06
N HIS A 40 -8.15 -4.00 3.74
CA HIS A 40 -8.26 -2.83 4.60
C HIS A 40 -8.83 -1.61 3.88
N CYS A 41 -8.13 -1.05 2.90
CA CYS A 41 -8.56 0.22 2.31
C CYS A 41 -9.83 0.11 1.47
N LEU A 42 -9.93 -0.89 0.58
CA LEU A 42 -11.12 -1.11 -0.24
C LEU A 42 -12.37 -1.38 0.61
N PRO A 43 -12.35 -2.30 1.61
CA PRO A 43 -13.48 -2.51 2.51
C PRO A 43 -13.89 -1.23 3.24
N TYR A 44 -12.93 -0.43 3.73
CA TYR A 44 -13.27 0.83 4.40
C TYR A 44 -13.97 1.81 3.47
N VAL A 45 -13.42 2.09 2.28
CA VAL A 45 -14.05 3.07 1.38
C VAL A 45 -15.44 2.60 0.94
N LEU A 46 -15.66 1.29 0.86
CA LEU A 46 -16.94 0.69 0.49
C LEU A 46 -17.98 0.68 1.62
N THR A 47 -17.58 0.39 2.85
CA THR A 47 -18.50 0.05 3.96
C THR A 47 -18.45 1.03 5.14
N ALA A 48 -17.45 1.91 5.18
CA ALA A 48 -17.09 2.75 6.33
C ALA A 48 -16.62 2.01 7.58
N GLU A 49 -16.39 0.69 7.52
CA GLU A 49 -15.79 -0.06 8.63
C GLU A 49 -14.31 0.30 8.79
N ALA A 50 -13.90 0.70 9.99
CA ALA A 50 -12.55 1.22 10.25
C ALA A 50 -11.46 0.23 9.78
N PRO A 51 -10.53 0.67 8.91
CA PRO A 51 -9.50 -0.20 8.38
C PRO A 51 -8.41 -0.45 9.43
N PHE A 52 -7.60 -1.49 9.22
CA PHE A 52 -6.45 -1.81 10.09
C PHE A 52 -6.83 -2.00 11.57
N ALA A 53 -8.05 -2.45 11.89
CA ALA A 53 -8.54 -2.57 13.26
C ALA A 53 -7.63 -3.44 14.14
N ASP A 54 -7.19 -4.58 13.60
CA ASP A 54 -6.41 -5.61 14.32
C ASP A 54 -4.90 -5.50 14.11
N MET A 55 -4.42 -4.42 13.51
CA MET A 55 -2.98 -4.24 13.26
C MET A 55 -2.46 -2.84 13.56
N GLY A 56 -1.14 -2.76 13.63
CA GLY A 56 -0.41 -1.53 13.89
C GLY A 56 -0.63 -0.99 15.30
N ARG A 57 -0.34 0.30 15.46
CA ARG A 57 -0.54 1.03 16.71
C ARG A 57 -1.06 2.45 16.43
N PRO A 58 -1.73 3.08 17.40
CA PRO A 58 -2.07 4.49 17.31
C PRO A 58 -0.83 5.37 17.14
N ILE A 59 -1.03 6.53 16.50
CA ILE A 59 -0.01 7.58 16.40
C ILE A 59 0.17 8.23 17.78
N GLY A 60 1.41 8.28 18.24
CA GLY A 60 1.82 9.01 19.43
C GLY A 60 2.30 10.42 19.10
N VAL A 61 2.36 11.26 20.14
CA VAL A 61 2.74 12.68 20.02
C VAL A 61 4.14 12.89 19.41
N TYR A 62 5.04 11.92 19.56
CA TYR A 62 6.43 12.01 19.10
C TYR A 62 6.70 11.33 17.75
N ASP A 63 5.66 10.83 17.07
CA ASP A 63 5.84 10.10 15.81
C ASP A 63 6.07 11.03 14.61
N ASN A 64 5.91 12.35 14.78
CA ASN A 64 6.05 13.37 13.73
C ASN A 64 5.27 13.02 12.45
N VAL A 65 4.03 12.55 12.63
CA VAL A 65 3.13 12.21 11.53
C VAL A 65 2.15 13.34 11.31
N GLU A 66 2.07 13.83 10.08
CA GLU A 66 1.05 14.76 9.63
C GLU A 66 -0.10 13.97 9.00
N VAL A 67 -1.32 14.21 9.48
CA VAL A 67 -2.55 13.63 8.93
C VAL A 67 -3.34 14.79 8.32
N ASP A 68 -4.03 14.55 7.20
CA ASP A 68 -4.82 15.59 6.54
C ASP A 68 -5.96 16.07 7.47
N ASP A 69 -5.85 17.32 7.93
CA ASP A 69 -6.80 17.97 8.85
C ASP A 69 -8.22 18.09 8.29
N ARG A 70 -8.41 17.90 6.97
CA ARG A 70 -9.73 17.89 6.34
C ARG A 70 -10.49 16.58 6.58
N LEU A 71 -9.80 15.52 6.99
CA LEU A 71 -10.42 14.22 7.27
C LEU A 71 -11.23 14.29 8.55
N THR A 72 -12.52 13.96 8.43
CA THR A 72 -13.48 13.89 9.52
C THR A 72 -13.96 12.46 9.72
N GLY A 73 -14.42 12.12 10.93
CA GLY A 73 -14.96 10.77 11.24
C GLY A 73 -13.95 9.62 11.06
N GLY A 74 -12.66 9.96 10.99
CA GLY A 74 -11.58 9.08 10.59
C GLY A 74 -10.61 8.71 11.70
N GLY A 75 -9.47 8.18 11.31
CA GLY A 75 -8.39 7.82 12.22
C GLY A 75 -7.08 7.62 11.48
N ALA A 76 -6.02 7.36 12.26
CA ALA A 76 -4.73 7.02 11.70
C ALA A 76 -3.94 6.09 12.62
N LYS A 77 -3.13 5.22 12.01
CA LYS A 77 -2.30 4.22 12.68
C LYS A 77 -0.96 4.06 11.98
N ILE A 78 0.05 3.69 12.75
CA ILE A 78 1.32 3.20 12.21
C ILE A 78 1.19 1.69 12.03
N VAL A 79 1.30 1.21 10.80
CA VAL A 79 1.02 -0.18 10.38
C VAL A 79 2.24 -0.80 9.70
N ILE A 80 2.16 -2.11 9.43
CA ILE A 80 3.13 -2.89 8.64
C ILE A 80 4.55 -2.68 9.16
N ASP A 81 4.83 -3.29 10.32
CA ASP A 81 6.12 -3.21 11.02
C ASP A 81 6.65 -1.78 11.24
N ALA A 82 5.71 -0.85 11.46
CA ALA A 82 5.97 0.57 11.65
C ALA A 82 6.62 1.27 10.45
N ARG A 83 6.44 0.74 9.25
CA ARG A 83 6.93 1.31 7.99
C ARG A 83 5.96 2.31 7.40
N PHE A 84 4.67 2.17 7.63
CA PHE A 84 3.65 3.01 7.01
C PHE A 84 2.74 3.70 8.03
N VAL A 85 2.24 4.87 7.67
CA VAL A 85 1.11 5.53 8.31
C VAL A 85 -0.11 5.25 7.45
N ALA A 86 -1.08 4.53 8.00
CA ALA A 86 -2.42 4.46 7.45
C ALA A 86 -3.24 5.61 8.01
N SER A 87 -3.88 6.40 7.16
CA SER A 87 -4.87 7.42 7.54
C SER A 87 -6.15 7.21 6.76
N TRP A 88 -7.29 7.43 7.39
CA TRP A 88 -8.59 7.28 6.75
C TRP A 88 -9.57 8.29 7.31
N GLY A 89 -10.59 8.63 6.52
CA GLY A 89 -11.64 9.54 6.93
C GLY A 89 -12.47 10.02 5.76
N GLU A 90 -13.34 10.99 6.03
CA GLU A 90 -14.18 11.63 5.03
C GLU A 90 -13.86 13.12 4.91
N ILE A 91 -13.77 13.61 3.67
CA ILE A 91 -13.76 15.04 3.34
C ILE A 91 -15.21 15.43 3.04
N ILE A 92 -15.68 16.55 3.59
CA ILE A 92 -17.08 16.98 3.45
C ILE A 92 -17.33 17.61 2.07
N GLU A 93 -16.39 18.42 1.57
CA GLU A 93 -16.54 19.15 0.32
C GLU A 93 -15.20 19.17 -0.46
N PRO A 94 -15.09 18.45 -1.60
CA PRO A 94 -16.08 17.51 -2.13
C PRO A 94 -16.30 16.30 -1.18
N PRO A 95 -17.49 15.66 -1.20
CA PRO A 95 -17.80 14.54 -0.31
C PRO A 95 -17.02 13.29 -0.74
N LEU A 96 -15.90 13.01 -0.08
CA LEU A 96 -15.01 11.90 -0.41
C LEU A 96 -14.78 11.03 0.81
N ARG A 97 -14.69 9.71 0.62
CA ARG A 97 -14.14 8.78 1.62
C ARG A 97 -12.78 8.28 1.18
N ILE A 98 -11.79 8.41 2.05
CA ILE A 98 -10.37 8.21 1.69
C ILE A 98 -9.73 7.21 2.66
N CYS A 99 -9.01 6.24 2.11
CA CYS A 99 -8.01 5.46 2.83
C CYS A 99 -6.65 5.70 2.18
N ARG A 100 -5.64 6.02 2.97
CA ARG A 100 -4.31 6.36 2.51
C ARG A 100 -3.26 5.62 3.31
N LEU A 101 -2.23 5.12 2.63
CA LEU A 101 -0.99 4.65 3.24
C LEU A 101 0.18 5.51 2.77
N ASP A 102 0.96 5.99 3.73
CA ASP A 102 2.18 6.75 3.49
C ASP A 102 3.39 6.05 4.08
N GLY A 103 4.42 5.88 3.27
CA GLY A 103 5.73 5.48 3.70
C GLY A 103 6.28 6.44 4.74
N ARG A 104 6.72 5.92 5.89
CA ARG A 104 7.34 6.75 6.92
C ARG A 104 8.76 7.14 6.50
N PRO A 105 9.21 8.35 6.83
CA PRO A 105 10.61 8.73 6.62
C PRO A 105 11.52 7.92 7.57
N LEU A 106 12.58 7.34 7.02
CA LEU A 106 13.69 6.70 7.73
C LEU A 106 15.00 7.36 7.30
N GLY A 107 15.36 8.45 7.97
CA GLY A 107 16.53 9.25 7.60
C GLY A 107 16.34 9.96 6.27
N ALA A 108 17.18 9.66 5.28
CA ALA A 108 17.10 10.24 3.93
C ALA A 108 16.17 9.48 2.97
N TYR A 109 15.59 8.36 3.41
CA TYR A 109 14.76 7.48 2.59
C TYR A 109 13.32 7.45 3.11
N THR A 110 12.36 7.25 2.21
CA THR A 110 10.97 6.97 2.56
C THR A 110 10.76 5.46 2.51
N GLN A 111 10.10 4.89 3.51
CA GLN A 111 9.71 3.47 3.45
C GLN A 111 8.77 3.24 2.26
N ALA A 112 8.92 2.10 1.59
CA ALA A 112 8.12 1.75 0.43
C ALA A 112 7.94 0.23 0.37
N PHE A 113 6.94 -0.23 -0.36
CA PHE A 113 6.76 -1.63 -0.73
C PHE A 113 7.60 -1.93 -1.95
N GLU A 114 8.47 -2.93 -1.89
CA GLU A 114 9.11 -3.48 -3.08
C GLU A 114 8.08 -4.32 -3.87
N ILE A 115 7.96 -4.03 -5.17
CA ILE A 115 7.05 -4.74 -6.08
C ILE A 115 7.83 -5.38 -7.22
N GLU A 116 7.34 -6.51 -7.72
CA GLU A 116 7.78 -7.01 -9.03
C GLU A 116 7.02 -6.26 -10.12
N PRO A 117 7.71 -5.63 -11.10
CA PRO A 117 7.04 -4.81 -12.11
C PRO A 117 6.21 -5.64 -13.10
N ASP A 118 6.53 -6.93 -13.22
CA ASP A 118 5.82 -7.87 -14.09
C ASP A 118 4.41 -8.09 -13.52
N ASP A 119 3.39 -7.90 -14.35
CA ASP A 119 1.95 -8.04 -14.03
C ASP A 119 1.38 -7.08 -12.95
N PHE A 120 2.18 -6.20 -12.34
CA PHE A 120 1.74 -5.28 -11.27
C PHE A 120 0.48 -4.48 -11.65
N HIS A 121 0.46 -3.90 -12.84
CA HIS A 121 -0.68 -3.10 -13.30
C HIS A 121 -1.96 -3.93 -13.42
N ASP A 122 -1.87 -5.15 -13.93
CA ASP A 122 -3.01 -6.05 -14.13
C ASP A 122 -3.54 -6.55 -12.77
N GLN A 123 -2.63 -6.81 -11.82
CA GLN A 123 -2.98 -7.17 -10.46
C GLN A 123 -3.74 -6.06 -9.75
N ILE A 124 -3.22 -4.81 -9.77
CA ILE A 124 -3.93 -3.68 -9.16
C ILE A 124 -5.26 -3.43 -9.86
N THR A 125 -5.30 -3.46 -11.20
CA THR A 125 -6.55 -3.28 -11.97
C THR A 125 -7.61 -4.29 -11.54
N THR A 126 -7.22 -5.55 -11.35
CA THR A 126 -8.13 -6.60 -10.85
C THR A 126 -8.56 -6.34 -9.41
N ALA A 127 -7.63 -5.95 -8.54
CA ALA A 127 -7.89 -5.71 -7.13
C ALA A 127 -8.89 -4.57 -6.89
N VAL A 128 -8.85 -3.52 -7.71
CA VAL A 128 -9.70 -2.32 -7.54
C VAL A 128 -11.08 -2.43 -8.18
N GLN A 129 -11.39 -3.51 -8.90
CA GLN A 129 -12.70 -3.76 -9.52
C GLN A 129 -13.91 -3.61 -8.56
N PRO A 130 -13.83 -3.99 -7.27
CA PRO A 130 -14.94 -3.78 -6.34
C PRO A 130 -15.31 -2.31 -6.13
N LEU A 131 -14.39 -1.39 -6.42
CA LEU A 131 -14.60 0.06 -6.31
C LEU A 131 -15.30 0.65 -7.53
N GLY A 132 -15.20 -0.01 -8.69
CA GLY A 132 -15.78 0.44 -9.96
C GLY A 132 -15.03 -0.12 -11.15
N ASP A 133 -15.45 0.25 -12.37
CA ASP A 133 -14.72 -0.04 -13.61
C ASP A 133 -13.55 0.94 -13.77
N LEU A 134 -12.56 0.80 -12.88
CA LEU A 134 -11.39 1.65 -12.85
C LEU A 134 -10.34 1.13 -13.83
N GLN A 135 -9.85 2.03 -14.69
CA GLN A 135 -8.83 1.72 -15.68
C GLN A 135 -7.57 2.52 -15.36
N LEU A 136 -6.42 1.91 -15.59
CA LEU A 136 -5.14 2.60 -15.48
C LEU A 136 -5.06 3.70 -16.53
N ASP A 137 -4.84 4.94 -16.10
CA ASP A 137 -4.82 6.12 -16.96
C ASP A 137 -3.44 6.76 -16.95
N GLN A 138 -2.51 6.14 -17.69
CA GLN A 138 -1.12 6.60 -17.75
C GLN A 138 -1.01 8.00 -18.36
N ASP A 139 -1.84 8.32 -19.36
CA ASP A 139 -1.83 9.61 -20.05
C ASP A 139 -2.17 10.79 -19.11
N ARG A 140 -2.94 10.54 -18.06
CA ARG A 140 -3.32 11.56 -17.06
C ARG A 140 -2.44 11.58 -15.82
N THR A 141 -1.59 10.58 -15.62
CA THR A 141 -0.71 10.48 -14.43
C THR A 141 0.77 10.61 -14.74
N ASP A 142 1.15 10.49 -16.01
CA ASP A 142 2.49 10.80 -16.50
C ASP A 142 2.62 12.32 -16.68
N ILE A 143 3.01 13.01 -15.60
CA ILE A 143 3.49 14.38 -15.70
C ILE A 143 4.93 14.29 -16.20
N ASP A 144 5.11 14.25 -17.53
CA ASP A 144 6.41 14.32 -18.17
C ASP A 144 7.05 15.69 -17.91
N ASP A 145 7.71 15.83 -16.76
CA ASP A 145 8.53 16.98 -16.41
C ASP A 145 9.97 16.86 -16.99
N GLY A 146 10.22 15.90 -17.90
CA GLY A 146 11.51 15.72 -18.56
C GLY A 146 12.65 15.27 -17.64
N VAL A 147 12.32 14.65 -16.49
CA VAL A 147 13.30 14.10 -15.53
C VAL A 147 13.16 12.59 -15.52
N ASP A 148 14.08 11.91 -16.22
CA ASP A 148 14.39 10.48 -16.20
C ASP A 148 13.48 9.63 -15.30
N ASP A 149 12.55 8.82 -15.86
CA ASP A 149 11.90 7.56 -15.42
C ASP A 149 11.82 7.18 -13.90
N LEU A 150 12.02 8.11 -12.98
CA LEU A 150 12.35 7.82 -11.57
C LEU A 150 11.14 7.97 -10.67
N TYR A 151 10.20 8.86 -11.00
CA TYR A 151 8.99 9.08 -10.20
C TYR A 151 7.77 8.99 -11.12
N GLN A 152 6.99 7.94 -10.94
CA GLN A 152 5.73 7.75 -11.65
C GLN A 152 4.58 7.81 -10.64
N THR A 153 3.62 8.68 -10.91
CA THR A 153 2.30 8.55 -10.28
C THR A 153 1.49 7.64 -11.18
N LEU A 154 0.92 6.58 -10.62
CA LEU A 154 0.02 5.68 -11.32
C LEU A 154 -1.38 5.87 -10.73
N GLY A 155 -2.38 5.95 -11.60
CA GLY A 155 -3.75 6.14 -11.16
C GLY A 155 -4.75 5.32 -11.95
N TRP A 156 -5.65 4.69 -11.22
CA TRP A 156 -6.81 3.99 -11.73
C TRP A 156 -8.04 4.88 -11.52
N PHE A 157 -8.72 5.24 -12.61
CA PHE A 157 -9.85 6.17 -12.60
C PHE A 157 -11.04 5.59 -13.35
N GLU A 158 -12.23 6.09 -13.04
CA GLU A 158 -13.43 5.83 -13.85
C GLU A 158 -13.28 6.54 -15.21
N GLY A 159 -13.40 5.78 -16.31
CA GLY A 159 -13.03 6.20 -17.67
C GLY A 159 -13.75 7.44 -18.24
N ASP A 160 -14.86 7.86 -17.63
CA ASP A 160 -15.66 9.02 -18.05
C ASP A 160 -15.67 10.18 -17.05
N MET A 161 -14.89 10.09 -15.96
CA MET A 161 -14.87 11.11 -14.91
C MET A 161 -13.64 12.04 -15.02
N PRO A 162 -13.77 13.32 -14.64
CA PRO A 162 -12.62 14.20 -14.37
C PRO A 162 -11.72 13.62 -13.26
N LEU A 163 -10.41 13.88 -13.29
CA LEU A 163 -9.44 13.37 -12.29
C LEU A 163 -9.78 13.69 -10.83
N ALA A 164 -10.48 14.80 -10.61
CA ALA A 164 -10.90 15.23 -9.27
C ALA A 164 -12.21 14.57 -8.79
N GLN A 165 -12.88 13.82 -9.65
CA GLN A 165 -14.21 13.23 -9.45
C GLN A 165 -14.16 11.72 -9.64
N GLY A 166 -15.20 11.05 -9.16
CA GLY A 166 -15.33 9.61 -9.30
C GLY A 166 -14.37 8.84 -8.39
N ASN A 167 -14.59 7.54 -8.40
CA ASN A 167 -13.77 6.60 -7.66
C ASN A 167 -12.37 6.52 -8.27
N ARG A 168 -11.35 6.40 -7.42
CA ARG A 168 -9.97 6.35 -7.89
C ARG A 168 -9.02 5.71 -6.91
N VAL A 169 -7.97 5.10 -7.44
CA VAL A 169 -6.82 4.62 -6.69
C VAL A 169 -5.58 5.24 -7.27
N VAL A 170 -4.74 5.86 -6.43
CA VAL A 170 -3.51 6.52 -6.85
C VAL A 170 -2.35 5.95 -6.06
N MET A 171 -1.23 5.71 -6.74
CA MET A 171 -0.01 5.18 -6.15
C MET A 171 1.21 5.98 -6.63
N SER A 172 2.17 6.22 -5.74
CA SER A 172 3.46 6.81 -6.11
C SER A 172 4.53 5.74 -6.17
N VAL A 173 5.09 5.53 -7.36
CA VAL A 173 6.03 4.46 -7.69
C VAL A 173 7.39 5.03 -8.11
N VAL A 174 8.46 4.49 -7.52
CA VAL A 174 9.85 4.85 -7.81
C VAL A 174 10.67 3.58 -7.92
N GLN A 175 11.27 3.28 -9.08
CA GLN A 175 12.16 2.12 -9.26
C GLN A 175 11.58 0.78 -8.71
N SER A 176 10.31 0.48 -8.99
CA SER A 176 9.59 -0.69 -8.43
C SER A 176 9.36 -0.63 -6.92
N GLN A 177 9.20 0.58 -6.38
CA GLN A 177 8.87 0.80 -4.98
C GLN A 177 7.62 1.68 -4.84
N VAL A 178 6.60 1.19 -4.14
CA VAL A 178 5.37 1.95 -3.85
C VAL A 178 5.48 2.62 -2.49
N SER A 179 5.59 3.94 -2.47
CA SER A 179 5.77 4.73 -1.24
C SER A 179 4.47 5.33 -0.71
N ASN A 180 3.44 5.41 -1.55
CA ASN A 180 2.14 5.96 -1.21
C ASN A 180 1.04 5.23 -1.97
N VAL A 181 -0.08 5.00 -1.29
CA VAL A 181 -1.32 4.44 -1.86
C VAL A 181 -2.48 5.28 -1.34
N ILE A 182 -3.36 5.74 -2.23
CA ILE A 182 -4.56 6.50 -1.88
C ILE A 182 -5.74 5.86 -2.59
N VAL A 183 -6.71 5.39 -1.83
CA VAL A 183 -7.97 4.84 -2.30
C VAL A 183 -9.07 5.84 -1.97
N ILE A 184 -9.82 6.26 -2.97
CA ILE A 184 -10.83 7.31 -2.85
C ILE A 184 -12.15 6.78 -3.41
N ARG A 185 -13.19 6.87 -2.58
CA ARG A 185 -14.57 6.76 -3.03
C ARG A 185 -15.20 8.15 -3.09
N ASP A 186 -15.77 8.47 -4.25
CA ASP A 186 -16.60 9.67 -4.40
C ASP A 186 -18.00 9.37 -3.84
N LEU A 187 -18.47 10.20 -2.90
CA LEU A 187 -19.78 10.06 -2.27
C LEU A 187 -20.83 11.00 -2.90
N ALA A 188 -20.43 11.85 -3.87
CA ALA A 188 -21.35 12.69 -4.63
C ALA A 188 -22.10 11.91 -5.72
N ASN A 189 -21.57 10.73 -6.10
CA ASN A 189 -22.08 9.87 -7.18
C ASN A 189 -22.99 8.75 -6.67
#